data_AF-A0A803NL60-F1
#
_entry.id   AF-A0A803NL60-F1
#
_cell.length_a   1.000
_cell.length_b   1.000
_cell.length_c   1.000
_cell.angle_alpha   90.00
_cell.angle_beta   90.00
_cell.angle_gamma   90.00
#
_symmetry.space_group_name_H-M   'P 1'
#
loop_
_entity.id
_entity.type
_entity.pdbx_description
1 polymer ?
#
loop_
_entity_poly.entity_id
_entity_poly.type
_entity_poly.pdbx_seq_one_letter_code
_entity_poly.pdbx_strand_id
1 'polypeptide(L)'
;MFSSPIPKLHWCKEVWSRLNTPKHSLILWLVMLDKLKTKDRLLKMGIKLQETCNLCTECNETIQHLFFECRITNQCLIEIKSWLKWNVATFNIRQLVKWIGRAKVSKFKKAVYSAAIAAMVYNAWKMRNAVLWQGVKIDNTRLIEEVKWSLRTRVQSFLPKKLSSVDREWFCAL
;
A
#
# COMPACT_ATOMS: atom_id res chain seq x y z
N MET A 1 -16.80 -2.13 -34.89
CA MET A 1 -15.76 -1.58 -33.99
C MET A 1 -15.16 -2.75 -33.22
N PHE A 2 -13.94 -3.16 -33.57
CA PHE A 2 -13.24 -4.23 -32.84
C PHE A 2 -12.76 -3.68 -31.50
N SER A 3 -13.42 -4.06 -30.41
CA SER A 3 -12.91 -3.79 -29.06
C SER A 3 -11.58 -4.53 -28.92
N SER A 4 -10.46 -3.79 -28.88
CA SER A 4 -9.16 -4.37 -28.52
C SER A 4 -9.31 -5.16 -27.22
N PRO A 5 -8.75 -6.38 -27.12
CA PRO A 5 -8.88 -7.18 -25.92
C PRO A 5 -8.36 -6.38 -24.73
N ILE A 6 -9.22 -6.15 -23.74
CA ILE A 6 -8.86 -5.45 -22.51
C ILE A 6 -7.66 -6.20 -21.92
N PRO A 7 -6.49 -5.55 -21.76
CA PRO A 7 -5.33 -6.23 -21.21
C PRO A 7 -5.70 -6.80 -19.85
N LYS A 8 -5.44 -8.10 -19.64
CA LYS A 8 -5.71 -8.73 -18.35
C LYS A 8 -4.90 -8.02 -17.27
N LEU A 9 -5.57 -7.19 -16.47
CA LEU A 9 -4.95 -6.45 -15.39
C LEU A 9 -4.66 -7.43 -14.24
N HIS A 10 -3.43 -7.92 -14.21
CA HIS A 10 -2.95 -8.93 -13.26
C HIS A 10 -2.97 -8.48 -11.79
N TRP A 11 -3.27 -7.21 -11.52
CA TRP A 11 -3.26 -6.60 -10.19
C TRP A 11 -4.65 -6.33 -9.61
N CYS A 12 -5.72 -6.46 -10.40
CA CYS A 12 -7.07 -6.09 -9.96
C CYS A 12 -7.54 -6.90 -8.75
N LYS A 13 -7.16 -8.19 -8.68
CA LYS A 13 -7.57 -9.07 -7.57
C LYS A 13 -6.97 -8.63 -6.24
N GLU A 14 -5.74 -8.13 -6.26
CA GLU A 14 -5.03 -7.66 -5.08
C GLU A 14 -5.48 -6.26 -4.68
N VAL A 15 -5.71 -5.36 -5.65
CA VAL A 15 -6.23 -4.00 -5.38
C VAL A 15 -7.63 -4.04 -4.78
N TRP A 16 -8.47 -4.95 -5.25
CA TRP A 16 -9.86 -5.12 -4.81
C TRP A 16 -10.04 -6.38 -3.94
N SER A 17 -9.00 -6.81 -3.25
CA SER A 17 -9.08 -7.93 -2.30
C SER A 17 -10.14 -7.65 -1.23
N ARG A 18 -10.89 -8.69 -0.84
CA ARG A 18 -11.99 -8.60 0.14
C ARG A 18 -11.56 -8.00 1.49
N LEU A 19 -10.32 -8.28 1.91
CA LEU A 19 -9.79 -7.78 3.19
C LEU A 19 -9.27 -6.34 3.09
N ASN A 20 -9.25 -5.73 1.90
CA ASN A 20 -8.90 -4.33 1.78
C ASN A 20 -10.06 -3.47 2.32
N THR A 21 -9.72 -2.37 2.99
CA THR A 21 -10.70 -1.31 3.30
C THR A 21 -11.02 -0.56 2.01
N PRO A 22 -12.30 -0.29 1.67
CA PRO A 22 -12.66 0.32 0.38
C PRO A 22 -11.91 1.62 0.05
N LYS A 23 -11.76 2.52 1.03
CA LYS A 23 -10.99 3.76 0.86
C LYS A 23 -9.49 3.51 0.59
N HIS A 24 -8.93 2.43 1.13
CA HIS A 24 -7.54 2.04 0.87
C HIS A 24 -7.39 1.50 -0.55
N SER A 25 -8.33 0.66 -1.00
CA SER A 25 -8.38 0.14 -2.37
C SER A 25 -8.46 1.26 -3.40
N LEU A 26 -9.25 2.31 -3.15
CA LEU A 26 -9.36 3.44 -4.07
C LEU A 26 -8.02 4.15 -4.29
N ILE A 27 -7.29 4.47 -3.21
CA ILE A 27 -5.98 5.12 -3.33
C ILE A 27 -4.96 4.18 -3.98
N LEU A 28 -4.97 2.90 -3.61
CA LEU A 28 -4.09 1.90 -4.24
C LEU A 28 -4.37 1.75 -5.74
N TRP A 29 -5.64 1.79 -6.16
CA TRP A 29 -6.04 1.76 -7.56
C TRP A 29 -5.48 2.96 -8.33
N LEU A 30 -5.59 4.17 -7.76
CA LEU A 30 -5.00 5.38 -8.35
C LEU A 30 -3.47 5.28 -8.47
N VAL A 31 -2.81 4.67 -7.49
CA VAL A 31 -1.36 4.38 -7.53
C VAL A 31 -1.03 3.43 -8.68
N MET A 32 -1.80 2.35 -8.85
CA MET A 32 -1.57 1.37 -9.93
C MET A 32 -1.78 1.97 -11.32
N LEU A 33 -2.67 2.96 -11.46
CA LEU A 33 -2.92 3.69 -12.70
C LEU A 33 -1.98 4.87 -12.94
N ASP A 34 -1.06 5.16 -12.01
CA ASP A 34 -0.20 6.36 -12.04
C ASP A 34 -1.01 7.68 -12.05
N LYS A 35 -2.21 7.67 -11.45
CA LYS A 35 -3.17 8.80 -11.47
C LYS A 35 -3.24 9.57 -10.15
N LEU A 36 -2.53 9.14 -9.11
CA LEU A 36 -2.50 9.86 -7.83
C LEU A 36 -1.80 11.23 -8.00
N LYS A 37 -2.31 12.28 -7.34
CA LYS A 37 -1.75 13.65 -7.41
C LYS A 37 -0.45 13.77 -6.61
N THR A 38 0.63 13.20 -7.12
CA THR A 38 2.01 13.43 -6.68
C THR A 38 2.58 14.71 -7.29
N LYS A 39 3.66 15.25 -6.70
CA LYS A 39 4.29 16.48 -7.21
C LYS A 39 4.77 16.32 -8.65
N ASP A 40 5.40 15.20 -9.00
CA ASP A 40 5.81 14.92 -10.38
C ASP A 40 4.64 14.99 -11.37
N ARG A 41 3.46 14.48 -10.98
CA ARG A 41 2.26 14.51 -11.80
C ARG A 41 1.68 15.92 -11.92
N LEU A 42 1.68 16.69 -10.84
CA LEU A 42 1.21 18.08 -10.85
C LEU A 42 2.10 18.98 -11.71
N LEU A 43 3.43 18.77 -11.68
CA LEU A 43 4.38 19.46 -12.55
C LEU A 43 4.14 19.13 -14.03
N LYS A 44 3.88 17.86 -14.36
CA LYS A 44 3.47 17.45 -15.72
C LYS A 44 2.16 18.08 -16.18
N MET A 45 1.33 18.55 -15.25
CA MET A 45 0.09 19.29 -15.52
C MET A 45 0.30 20.82 -15.61
N GLY A 46 1.54 21.31 -15.53
CA GLY A 46 1.87 22.73 -15.60
C GLY A 46 1.73 23.49 -14.29
N ILE A 47 1.47 22.80 -13.16
CA ILE A 47 1.38 23.44 -11.85
C ILE A 47 2.79 23.61 -11.29
N LYS A 48 3.21 24.87 -11.08
CA LYS A 48 4.52 25.20 -10.51
C LYS A 48 4.52 24.97 -9.00
N LEU A 49 5.41 24.10 -8.51
CA LEU A 49 5.60 23.81 -7.09
C LEU A 49 6.98 23.17 -6.84
N GLN A 50 7.46 23.16 -5.60
CA GLN A 50 8.72 22.50 -5.24
C GLN A 50 8.59 20.98 -5.37
N GLU A 51 9.46 20.36 -6.15
CA GLU A 51 9.37 18.94 -6.54
C GLU A 51 9.69 17.94 -5.42
N THR A 52 10.42 18.38 -4.40
CA THR A 52 10.93 17.53 -3.33
C THR A 52 9.82 16.90 -2.49
N CYS A 53 10.03 15.66 -2.06
CA CYS A 53 9.10 14.91 -1.22
C CYS A 53 8.91 15.59 0.13
N ASN A 54 7.65 15.85 0.52
CA ASN A 54 7.36 16.49 1.81
C ASN A 54 7.67 15.58 3.01
N LEU A 55 7.91 14.29 2.79
CA LEU A 55 8.20 13.35 3.87
C LEU A 55 9.70 13.26 4.20
N CYS A 56 10.57 13.06 3.20
CA CYS A 56 12.01 12.98 3.46
C CYS A 56 12.77 14.27 3.16
N THR A 57 12.22 15.17 2.35
CA THR A 57 12.88 16.39 1.86
C THR A 57 14.18 16.19 1.08
N GLU A 58 14.49 14.94 0.68
CA GLU A 58 15.77 14.55 0.06
C GLU A 58 15.68 14.29 -1.45
N CYS A 59 14.54 13.80 -1.96
CA CYS A 59 14.37 13.44 -3.37
C CYS A 59 13.05 13.96 -3.93
N ASN A 60 12.90 13.96 -5.25
CA ASN A 60 11.66 14.37 -5.91
C ASN A 60 10.50 13.41 -5.62
N GLU A 61 9.30 13.95 -5.39
CA GLU A 61 8.11 13.15 -5.10
C GLU A 61 7.52 12.53 -6.38
N THR A 62 7.86 11.27 -6.60
CA THR A 62 7.15 10.37 -7.52
C THR A 62 6.31 9.35 -6.75
N ILE A 63 5.42 8.61 -7.41
CA ILE A 63 4.69 7.51 -6.76
C ILE A 63 5.65 6.46 -6.18
N GLN A 64 6.67 6.07 -6.96
CA GLN A 64 7.64 5.07 -6.54
C GLN A 64 8.42 5.57 -5.31
N HIS A 65 8.89 6.81 -5.36
CA HIS A 65 9.59 7.40 -4.23
C HIS A 65 8.69 7.53 -3.01
N LEU A 66 7.53 8.16 -3.14
CA LEU A 66 6.61 8.46 -2.03
C LEU A 66 6.22 7.23 -1.23
N PHE A 67 6.03 6.08 -1.87
CA PHE A 67 5.51 4.89 -1.18
C PHE A 67 6.58 3.83 -0.90
N PHE A 68 7.71 3.83 -1.61
CA PHE A 68 8.64 2.71 -1.54
C PHE A 68 10.13 3.06 -1.42
N GLU A 69 10.56 4.29 -1.73
CA GLU A 69 11.98 4.68 -1.64
C GLU A 69 12.22 5.81 -0.64
N CYS A 70 11.19 6.58 -0.31
CA CYS A 70 11.24 7.56 0.76
C CYS A 70 11.62 6.87 2.07
N ARG A 71 12.66 7.36 2.75
CA ARG A 71 13.19 6.77 4.00
C ARG A 71 12.08 6.46 5.03
N ILE A 72 11.07 7.31 5.13
CA ILE A 72 9.95 7.16 6.08
C ILE A 72 9.06 5.97 5.68
N THR A 73 8.54 5.94 4.46
CA THR A 73 7.62 4.88 4.02
C THR A 73 8.33 3.57 3.74
N ASN A 74 9.61 3.62 3.33
CA ASN A 74 10.44 2.44 3.15
C ASN A 74 10.65 1.72 4.49
N GLN A 75 11.00 2.45 5.56
CA GLN A 75 11.10 1.88 6.90
C GLN A 75 9.76 1.25 7.33
N CYS A 76 8.64 1.95 7.11
CA CYS A 76 7.32 1.38 7.40
C CYS A 76 7.08 0.07 6.65
N LEU A 77 7.46 -0.03 5.37
CA LEU A 77 7.31 -1.26 4.60
C LEU A 77 8.20 -2.39 5.15
N ILE A 78 9.44 -2.10 5.57
CA ILE A 78 10.33 -3.07 6.20
C ILE A 78 9.68 -3.63 7.47
N GLU A 79 9.17 -2.77 8.33
CA GLU A 79 8.52 -3.16 9.59
C GLU A 79 7.25 -3.99 9.35
N ILE A 80 6.44 -3.61 8.37
CA ILE A 80 5.23 -4.37 8.00
C ILE A 80 5.59 -5.74 7.40
N LYS A 81 6.63 -5.82 6.56
CA LYS A 81 7.11 -7.11 6.04
C LYS A 81 7.63 -8.00 7.16
N SER A 82 8.45 -7.46 8.07
CA SER A 82 8.98 -8.17 9.23
C SER A 82 7.85 -8.72 10.11
N TRP A 83 6.92 -7.83 10.49
CA TRP A 83 5.76 -8.18 11.30
C TRP A 83 4.93 -9.32 10.69
N LEU A 84 4.66 -9.26 9.38
CA LEU A 84 3.88 -10.29 8.68
C LEU A 84 4.68 -11.57 8.34
N LYS A 85 5.97 -11.63 8.67
CA LYS A 85 6.91 -12.67 8.22
C LYS A 85 6.88 -12.81 6.69
N TRP A 86 6.79 -11.68 6.01
CA TRP A 86 6.61 -11.59 4.57
C TRP A 86 7.95 -11.43 3.84
N ASN A 87 8.50 -12.57 3.42
CA ASN A 87 9.81 -12.66 2.77
C ASN A 87 9.74 -12.26 1.28
N VAL A 88 9.62 -10.96 1.01
CA VAL A 88 9.69 -10.39 -0.34
C VAL A 88 10.70 -9.24 -0.41
N ALA A 89 11.68 -9.37 -1.31
CA ALA A 89 12.78 -8.41 -1.42
C ALA A 89 12.39 -7.10 -2.13
N THR A 90 11.34 -7.10 -2.96
CA THR A 90 11.00 -5.93 -3.79
C THR A 90 10.35 -4.79 -2.98
N PHE A 91 10.70 -3.56 -3.34
CA PHE A 91 10.11 -2.30 -2.88
C PHE A 91 9.46 -1.58 -4.07
N ASN A 92 8.74 -2.30 -4.92
CA ASN A 92 8.03 -1.70 -6.03
C ASN A 92 6.59 -2.22 -6.04
N ILE A 93 5.61 -1.33 -6.13
CA ILE A 93 4.19 -1.74 -6.02
C ILE A 93 3.79 -2.80 -7.05
N ARG A 94 4.20 -2.63 -8.31
CA ARG A 94 3.83 -3.54 -9.39
C ARG A 94 4.45 -4.92 -9.16
N GLN A 95 5.69 -4.96 -8.70
CA GLN A 95 6.38 -6.21 -8.37
C GLN A 95 5.79 -6.87 -7.12
N LEU A 96 5.45 -6.10 -6.08
CA LEU A 96 4.82 -6.61 -4.85
C LEU A 96 3.46 -7.24 -5.14
N VAL A 97 2.60 -6.57 -5.89
CA VAL A 97 1.28 -7.10 -6.28
C VAL A 97 1.44 -8.35 -7.15
N LYS A 98 2.37 -8.33 -8.11
CA LYS A 98 2.70 -9.51 -8.93
C LYS A 98 3.21 -10.68 -8.08
N TRP A 99 4.01 -10.40 -7.06
CA TRP A 99 4.50 -11.41 -6.12
C TRP A 99 3.34 -12.03 -5.34
N ILE A 100 2.42 -11.22 -4.80
CA ILE A 100 1.24 -11.72 -4.07
C ILE A 100 0.42 -12.68 -4.94
N GLY A 101 0.14 -12.28 -6.18
CA GLY A 101 -0.61 -13.10 -7.13
C GLY A 101 0.05 -14.48 -7.36
N ARG A 102 1.38 -14.51 -7.46
CA ARG A 102 2.18 -15.71 -7.75
C ARG A 102 2.58 -16.52 -6.51
N ALA A 103 2.47 -15.97 -5.31
CA ALA A 103 2.94 -16.61 -4.10
C ALA A 103 2.26 -17.97 -3.85
N LYS A 104 3.04 -18.98 -3.46
CA LYS A 104 2.54 -20.31 -3.06
C LYS A 104 2.14 -20.31 -1.58
N VAL A 105 1.21 -19.43 -1.23
CA VAL A 105 0.65 -19.28 0.13
C VAL A 105 -0.88 -19.34 0.07
N SER A 106 -1.53 -19.49 1.23
CA SER A 106 -3.00 -19.55 1.32
C SER A 106 -3.65 -18.29 0.72
N LYS A 107 -4.89 -18.45 0.22
CA LYS A 107 -5.69 -17.32 -0.29
C LYS A 107 -5.89 -16.25 0.79
N PHE A 108 -5.97 -16.67 2.05
CA PHE A 108 -6.07 -15.77 3.20
C PHE A 108 -4.80 -14.94 3.38
N LYS A 109 -3.61 -15.56 3.41
CA LYS A 109 -2.33 -14.82 3.47
C LYS A 109 -2.17 -13.82 2.33
N LYS A 110 -2.54 -14.20 1.10
CA LYS A 110 -2.55 -13.26 -0.03
C LYS A 110 -3.44 -12.05 0.22
N ALA A 111 -4.66 -12.28 0.72
CA ALA A 111 -5.60 -11.22 1.03
C ALA A 111 -5.10 -10.30 2.16
N VAL A 112 -4.42 -10.85 3.18
CA VAL A 112 -3.77 -10.07 4.25
C VAL A 112 -2.61 -9.23 3.70
N TYR A 113 -1.75 -9.78 2.85
CA TYR A 113 -0.67 -9.02 2.20
C TYR A 113 -1.20 -7.89 1.30
N SER A 114 -2.26 -8.16 0.54
CA SER A 114 -2.95 -7.11 -0.24
C SER A 114 -3.49 -6.00 0.64
N ALA A 115 -4.15 -6.35 1.75
CA ALA A 115 -4.70 -5.39 2.69
C ALA A 115 -3.62 -4.57 3.38
N ALA A 116 -2.47 -5.18 3.70
CA ALA A 116 -1.32 -4.53 4.29
C ALA A 116 -0.73 -3.46 3.35
N ILE A 117 -0.51 -3.78 2.07
CA ILE A 117 -0.05 -2.78 1.09
C ILE A 117 -1.08 -1.66 0.96
N ALA A 118 -2.37 -2.00 0.80
CA ALA A 118 -3.41 -1.00 0.62
C ALA A 118 -3.47 -0.02 1.81
N ALA A 119 -3.38 -0.55 3.04
CA ALA A 119 -3.33 0.25 4.26
C ALA A 119 -2.07 1.12 4.33
N MET A 120 -0.89 0.57 3.99
CA MET A 120 0.35 1.33 3.97
C MET A 120 0.28 2.50 2.98
N VAL A 121 -0.14 2.23 1.75
CA VAL A 121 -0.27 3.26 0.70
C VAL A 121 -1.26 4.35 1.13
N TYR A 122 -2.41 3.96 1.68
CA TYR A 122 -3.40 4.94 2.16
C TYR A 122 -2.87 5.80 3.30
N ASN A 123 -2.25 5.19 4.33
CA ASN A 123 -1.78 5.93 5.49
C ASN A 123 -0.56 6.80 5.15
N ALA A 124 0.33 6.34 4.27
CA ALA A 124 1.43 7.17 3.74
C ALA A 124 0.88 8.38 2.97
N TRP A 125 -0.13 8.19 2.12
CA TRP A 125 -0.79 9.29 1.40
C TRP A 125 -1.49 10.26 2.36
N LYS A 126 -2.20 9.75 3.37
CA LYS A 126 -2.85 10.53 4.42
C LYS A 126 -1.83 11.37 5.19
N MET A 127 -0.73 10.76 5.62
CA MET A 127 0.35 11.44 6.33
C MET A 127 0.99 12.52 5.46
N ARG A 128 1.33 12.21 4.20
CA ARG A 128 1.90 13.20 3.26
C ARG A 128 0.99 14.41 3.09
N ASN A 129 -0.31 14.20 2.99
CA ASN A 129 -1.28 15.29 2.88
C ASN A 129 -1.40 16.10 4.18
N ALA A 130 -1.36 15.46 5.34
CA ALA A 130 -1.36 16.17 6.62
C ALA A 130 -0.11 17.05 6.79
N VAL A 131 1.06 16.56 6.38
CA VAL A 131 2.30 17.36 6.36
C VAL A 131 2.15 18.55 5.41
N LEU A 132 1.69 18.32 4.17
CA LEU A 132 1.59 19.36 3.14
C LEU A 132 0.54 20.44 3.47
N TRP A 133 -0.64 20.06 3.92
CA TRP A 133 -1.79 20.96 4.05
C TRP A 133 -2.05 21.45 5.47
N GLN A 134 -1.56 20.72 6.48
CA GLN A 134 -1.84 21.00 7.90
C GLN A 134 -0.56 21.23 8.71
N GLY A 135 0.63 21.12 8.09
CA GLY A 135 1.91 21.31 8.78
C GLY A 135 2.17 20.29 9.90
N VAL A 136 1.49 19.14 9.87
CA VAL A 136 1.63 18.10 10.90
C VAL A 136 3.04 17.51 10.85
N LYS A 137 3.64 17.30 12.02
CA LYS A 137 4.96 16.65 12.13
C LYS A 137 4.88 15.19 11.71
N ILE A 138 5.93 14.71 11.07
CA ILE A 138 6.04 13.31 10.65
C ILE A 138 6.24 12.44 11.88
N ASP A 139 5.46 11.38 11.97
CA ASP A 139 5.56 10.37 13.02
C ASP A 139 5.52 8.98 12.37
N ASN A 140 6.71 8.39 12.22
CA ASN A 140 6.88 7.10 11.57
C ASN A 140 6.32 5.95 12.42
N THR A 141 6.44 6.06 13.75
CA THR A 141 5.89 5.07 14.67
C THR A 141 4.38 5.02 14.53
N ARG A 142 3.73 6.18 14.55
CA ARG A 142 2.29 6.28 14.34
C ARG A 142 1.85 5.76 12.97
N LEU A 143 2.62 6.02 11.90
CA LEU A 143 2.34 5.45 10.58
C LEU A 143 2.30 3.91 10.65
N ILE A 144 3.31 3.29 11.25
CA ILE A 144 3.40 1.83 11.38
C ILE A 144 2.23 1.29 12.21
N GLU A 145 1.93 1.91 13.35
CA GLU A 145 0.84 1.51 14.24
C GLU A 145 -0.53 1.61 13.56
N GLU A 146 -0.81 2.70 12.84
CA GLU A 146 -2.05 2.88 12.08
C GLU A 146 -2.21 1.83 10.98
N VAL A 147 -1.12 1.43 10.31
CA VAL A 147 -1.15 0.34 9.33
C VAL A 147 -1.45 -0.99 10.01
N LYS A 148 -0.75 -1.32 11.11
CA LYS A 148 -0.98 -2.57 11.87
C LYS A 148 -2.40 -2.64 12.43
N TRP A 149 -2.87 -1.56 13.04
CA TRP A 149 -4.20 -1.46 13.65
C TRP A 149 -5.30 -1.56 12.60
N SER A 150 -5.20 -0.82 11.49
CA SER A 150 -6.20 -0.86 10.43
C SER A 150 -6.26 -2.24 9.76
N LEU A 151 -5.12 -2.92 9.61
CA LEU A 151 -5.08 -4.29 9.10
C LEU A 151 -5.74 -5.27 10.08
N ARG A 152 -5.32 -5.27 11.36
CA ARG A 152 -5.85 -6.18 12.37
C ARG A 152 -7.37 -6.05 12.49
N THR A 153 -7.84 -4.82 12.67
CA THR A 153 -9.27 -4.51 12.81
C THR A 153 -10.05 -5.00 11.58
N ARG A 154 -9.57 -4.69 10.37
CA ARG A 154 -10.24 -5.09 9.14
C ARG A 154 -10.29 -6.60 8.96
N VAL A 155 -9.21 -7.31 9.25
CA VAL A 155 -9.19 -8.78 9.11
C VAL A 155 -10.07 -9.45 10.15
N GLN A 156 -10.08 -8.97 11.40
CA GLN A 156 -10.95 -9.47 12.46
C GLN A 156 -12.43 -9.27 12.14
N SER A 157 -12.83 -8.10 11.64
CA SER A 157 -14.22 -7.81 11.27
C SER A 157 -14.70 -8.60 10.05
N PHE A 158 -13.80 -9.04 9.17
CA PHE A 158 -14.14 -9.71 7.90
C PHE A 158 -13.55 -11.11 7.79
N LEU A 159 -13.27 -11.75 8.92
CA LEU A 159 -12.61 -13.04 9.01
C LEU A 159 -13.44 -14.11 8.24
N PRO A 160 -12.82 -14.93 7.38
CA PRO A 160 -13.55 -15.97 6.66
C PRO A 160 -14.15 -17.00 7.62
N LYS A 161 -15.42 -17.40 7.39
CA LYS A 161 -16.11 -18.43 8.19
C LYS A 161 -15.34 -19.77 8.19
N LYS A 162 -14.78 -20.14 7.04
CA LYS A 162 -13.93 -21.33 6.86
C LYS A 162 -12.48 -20.89 6.70
N LEU A 163 -11.77 -20.78 7.83
CA LEU A 163 -10.33 -20.48 7.88
C LEU A 163 -9.59 -21.70 8.46
N SER A 164 -8.47 -22.08 7.87
CA SER A 164 -7.64 -23.17 8.39
C SER A 164 -7.10 -22.81 9.79
N SER A 165 -6.84 -23.82 10.64
CA SER A 165 -6.21 -23.60 11.95
C SER A 165 -4.85 -22.91 11.81
N VAL A 166 -4.04 -23.36 10.85
CA VAL A 166 -2.72 -22.78 10.54
C VAL A 166 -2.81 -21.30 10.17
N ASP A 167 -3.78 -20.90 9.34
CA ASP A 167 -3.95 -19.49 8.96
C ASP A 167 -4.46 -18.64 10.14
N ARG A 168 -5.32 -19.22 10.99
CA ARG A 168 -5.85 -18.55 12.19
C ARG A 168 -4.74 -18.32 13.21
N GLU A 169 -3.97 -19.35 13.54
CA GLU A 169 -2.84 -19.28 14.47
C GLU A 169 -1.78 -18.30 13.96
N TRP A 170 -1.43 -18.37 12.67
CA TRP A 170 -0.51 -17.43 12.06
C TRP A 170 -0.95 -15.98 12.25
N PHE A 171 -2.24 -15.67 12.02
CA PHE A 171 -2.75 -14.31 12.14
C PHE A 171 -2.92 -13.85 13.59
N CYS A 172 -3.35 -14.75 14.49
CA CYS A 172 -3.45 -14.45 15.92
C CYS A 172 -2.08 -14.22 16.58
N ALA A 173 -1.01 -14.78 16.02
CA ALA A 173 0.35 -14.56 16.48
C ALA A 173 0.98 -13.24 15.98
N LEU A 174 0.29 -12.48 15.12
CA LEU A 174 0.73 -11.17 14.62
C LEU A 174 0.41 -10.06 15.60
#